data_AF-W7INV0-F1
#
_entry.id   AF-W7INV0-F1
#
_cell.length_a   1.000
_cell.length_b   1.000
_cell.length_c   1.000
_cell.angle_alpha   90.00
_cell.angle_beta   90.00
_cell.angle_gamma   90.00
#
_symmetry.space_group_name_H-M   'P 1'
#
loop_
_entity.id
_entity.type
_entity.pdbx_description
1 polymer ?
#
loop_
_entity_poly.entity_id
_entity_poly.type
_entity_poly.pdbx_seq_one_letter_code
_entity_poly.pdbx_strand_id
1 'polypeptide(L)' 'MFDLMRTGELASVKIGGSRRVPARAIDSYLDRLMDEAA' A
#
# COMPACT_ATOMS: atom_id res chain seq x y z
N MET A 1 0.70 7.50 -4.11
CA MET A 1 0.99 6.07 -4.40
C MET A 1 2.48 5.76 -4.37
N PHE A 2 3.33 6.40 -5.19
CA PHE A 2 4.78 6.13 -5.18
C PHE A 2 5.45 6.46 -3.86
N ASP A 3 5.08 7.57 -3.22
CA ASP A 3 5.63 7.92 -1.90
C ASP A 3 5.21 6.93 -0.83
N LEU A 4 3.96 6.47 -0.80
CA LEU A 4 3.51 5.44 0.16
C LEU A 4 4.32 4.14 0.01
N MET A 5 4.66 3.75 -1.22
CA MET A 5 5.54 2.60 -1.46
C MET A 5 7.00 2.89 -1.07
N ARG A 6 7.45 4.13 -1.19
CA ARG A 6 8.80 4.58 -0.84
C ARG A 6 8.99 4.71 0.67
N THR A 7 7.99 5.19 1.39
CA THR A 7 7.97 5.31 2.86
C THR A 7 7.68 3.98 3.55
N GLY A 8 7.22 2.97 2.79
CA GLY A 8 6.86 1.66 3.33
C GLY A 8 5.44 1.60 3.91
N GLU A 9 4.67 2.68 3.84
CA GLU A 9 3.28 2.73 4.29
C GLU A 9 2.34 1.88 3.43
N LEU A 10 2.73 1.61 2.19
CA LEU A 10 2.01 0.72 1.29
C LEU A 10 2.93 -0.37 0.73
N ALA A 11 2.64 -1.62 1.09
CA ALA A 11 3.41 -2.76 0.61
C ALA A 11 3.33 -2.87 -0.92
N SER A 12 4.45 -3.17 -1.55
CA SER A 12 4.52 -3.39 -2.99
C SER A 12 5.53 -4.47 -3.32
N VAL A 13 5.29 -5.15 -4.45
CA VAL A 13 6.14 -6.23 -4.96
C VAL A 13 6.62 -5.88 -6.36
N LYS A 14 7.84 -6.29 -6.70
CA LYS A 14 8.31 -6.27 -8.09
C LYS A 14 7.93 -7.58 -8.75
N ILE A 15 7.19 -7.48 -9.85
CA ILE A 15 6.87 -8.62 -10.72
C ILE A 15 7.43 -8.27 -12.09
N GLY A 16 8.53 -8.94 -12.45
CA GLY A 16 9.38 -8.52 -13.57
C GLY A 16 9.94 -7.10 -13.35
N GLY A 17 9.94 -6.29 -14.42
CA GLY A 17 10.37 -4.89 -14.37
C GLY A 17 9.31 -3.91 -13.84
N SER A 18 8.14 -4.39 -13.40
CA SER A 18 7.00 -3.56 -12.99
C SER A 18 6.72 -3.70 -11.49
N ARG A 19 6.42 -2.58 -10.84
CA ARG A 19 5.99 -2.57 -9.42
C ARG A 19 4.47 -2.72 -9.36
N ARG A 20 4.00 -3.66 -8.54
CA ARG A 20 2.59 -3.95 -8.31
C ARG A 20 2.26 -3.83 -6.84
N VAL A 21 1.05 -3.39 -6.55
CA VAL A 21 0.51 -3.33 -5.20
C VAL A 21 -0.46 -4.50 -5.03
N PRO A 22 -0.25 -5.40 -4.06
CA PRO A 22 -1.22 -6.44 -3.75
C PRO A 22 -2.55 -5.83 -3.29
N ALA A 23 -3.70 -6.37 -3.71
CA ALA A 23 -5.02 -5.86 -3.32
C ALA A 23 -5.17 -5.76 -1.80
N ARG A 24 -4.81 -6.82 -1.07
CA ARG A 24 -4.80 -6.84 0.40
C ARG A 24 -4.01 -5.70 1.05
N ALA A 25 -2.98 -5.18 0.39
CA ALA A 25 -2.19 -4.07 0.92
C ALA A 25 -2.93 -2.74 0.83
N ILE A 26 -3.77 -2.57 -0.20
CA ILE A 26 -4.70 -1.44 -0.31
C ILE A 26 -5.75 -1.55 0.79
N ASP A 27 -6.37 -2.71 0.94
CA ASP A 27 -7.42 -2.93 1.95
C ASP A 27 -6.90 -2.60 3.35
N SER A 28 -5.75 -3.17 3.75
CA SER A 28 -5.12 -2.87 5.05
C SER A 28 -4.69 -1.41 5.20
N TYR A 29 -4.38 -0.70 4.12
CA TYR A 29 -4.07 0.73 4.19
C TYR A 29 -5.33 1.55 4.44
N LEU A 30 -6.43 1.21 3.78
CA LEU A 30 -7.73 1.85 3.98
C LEU A 30 -8.28 1.60 5.37
N ASP A 31 -8.18 0.36 5.88
CA ASP A 31 -8.62 0.02 7.24
C ASP A 31 -7.94 0.91 8.28
N ARG A 32 -6.60 1.07 8.20
CA ARG A 32 -5.85 1.96 9.10
C ARG A 32 -6.29 3.41 8.99
N LEU A 33 -6.54 3.92 7.78
CA LEU A 33 -7.01 5.29 7.58
C LEU A 33 -8.40 5.50 8.17
N MET A 34 -9.29 4.51 8.07
CA MET A 34 -10.63 4.60 8.65
C MET A 34 -10.57 4.54 10.18
N ASP A 35 -9.71 3.69 10.74
CA ASP A 35 -9.48 3.61 12.18
C ASP A 35 -8.90 4.91 12.76
N GLU A 36 -7.97 5.55 12.04
CA GLU A 36 -7.38 6.84 12.44
C GLU A 36 -8.38 8.02 12.38
N ALA A 37 -9.44 7.89 11.58
CA ALA A 37 -10.44 8.92 11.39
C ALA A 37 -11.63 8.85 12.39
N ALA A 38 -11.71 7.79 13.19
CA ALA A 38 -12.76 7.55 14.19
C ALA A 38 -12.40 8.14 15.57
#